data_AF-A0A956AMW6-F1
#
_entry.id   AF-A0A956AMW6-F1
#
_cell.length_a   1.000
_cell.length_b   1.000
_cell.length_c   1.000
_cell.angle_alpha   90.00
_cell.angle_beta   90.00
_cell.angle_gamma   90.00
#
_symmetry.space_group_name_H-M   'P 1'
#
loop_
_entity.id
_entity.type
_entity.pdbx_description
1 polymer ?
#
loop_
_entity_poly.entity_id
_entity_poly.type
_entity_poly.pdbx_seq_one_letter_code
_entity_poly.pdbx_strand_id
1 'polypeptide(L)'
;MGLLGGSVSYTRFYVRGDAPSGNFRSRFEKAVAHEAFRPLTPEEEEDERVGWCSIRDPFVVELGREDFLYADHVHLGLRIDRWRVPRNLFKAHYAIAEREFMDQQGTSRLSRSQKEDLKVFVMRRLRKQTIPSMRHVELSWELQSGLVRIGSTSKPVLAHALVHFEKTFKLELAEHGVLLGMERMGFDEARLGKLVALSPARLHAEDEPATRGAKKAEG
;
A
#
# COMPACT_ATOMS: atom_id res chain seq x y z
N MET A 1 -7.10 -6.65 -13.15
CA MET A 1 -8.36 -6.31 -12.47
C MET A 1 -8.19 -4.89 -11.98
N GLY A 2 -8.97 -3.96 -12.52
CA GLY A 2 -8.84 -2.52 -12.27
C GLY A 2 -10.22 -1.86 -12.37
N LEU A 3 -10.34 -0.62 -11.92
CA LEU A 3 -11.52 0.22 -12.10
C LEU A 3 -11.94 0.35 -13.57
N LEU A 4 -10.99 0.21 -14.51
CA LEU A 4 -11.26 0.34 -15.95
C LEU A 4 -11.61 -0.98 -16.67
N GLY A 5 -11.52 -2.13 -16.00
CA GLY A 5 -11.66 -3.44 -16.64
C GLY A 5 -12.75 -4.31 -16.01
N GLY A 6 -13.93 -4.38 -16.65
CA GLY A 6 -14.99 -5.35 -16.36
C GLY A 6 -15.36 -5.45 -14.88
N SER A 7 -15.35 -6.68 -14.34
CA SER A 7 -15.58 -6.91 -12.90
C SER A 7 -14.44 -6.33 -12.08
N VAL A 8 -14.75 -5.43 -11.15
CA VAL A 8 -13.77 -4.73 -10.33
C VAL A 8 -13.88 -5.08 -8.84
N SER A 9 -12.73 -5.27 -8.20
CA SER A 9 -12.60 -5.29 -6.75
C SER A 9 -11.91 -4.01 -6.29
N TYR A 10 -12.52 -3.29 -5.35
CA TYR A 10 -11.98 -2.06 -4.80
C TYR A 10 -12.36 -1.91 -3.34
N THR A 11 -11.55 -1.16 -2.59
CA THR A 11 -11.90 -0.68 -1.25
C THR A 11 -12.39 0.76 -1.33
N ARG A 12 -13.42 1.08 -0.56
CA ARG A 12 -14.01 2.43 -0.49
C ARG A 12 -13.42 3.20 0.67
N PHE A 13 -13.14 4.47 0.42
CA PHE A 13 -12.71 5.45 1.40
C PHE A 13 -13.51 6.73 1.22
N TYR A 14 -13.49 7.58 2.23
CA TYR A 14 -14.00 8.93 2.14
C TYR A 14 -12.95 9.92 2.64
N VAL A 15 -12.85 11.05 1.95
CA VAL A 15 -12.05 12.18 2.42
C VAL A 15 -12.66 12.71 3.72
N ARG A 16 -11.80 12.93 4.73
CA ARG A 16 -12.17 13.63 5.96
C ARG A 16 -12.09 15.14 5.78
N GLY A 17 -13.03 15.86 6.39
CA GLY A 17 -13.12 17.31 6.30
C GLY A 17 -13.84 17.79 5.03
N ASP A 18 -13.71 19.09 4.78
CA ASP A 18 -14.41 19.75 3.67
C ASP A 18 -13.79 19.43 2.31
N ALA A 19 -14.62 19.53 1.27
CA ALA A 19 -14.17 19.40 -0.11
C ALA A 19 -13.07 20.44 -0.44
N PRO A 20 -12.13 20.12 -1.34
CA PRO A 20 -11.09 21.07 -1.76
C PRO A 20 -11.71 22.38 -2.27
N SER A 21 -11.34 23.50 -1.64
CA SER A 21 -11.83 24.84 -1.98
C SER A 21 -10.76 25.70 -2.66
N GLY A 22 -11.17 26.83 -3.24
CA GLY A 22 -10.26 27.79 -3.88
C GLY A 22 -9.61 27.26 -5.17
N ASN A 23 -8.33 27.57 -5.36
CA ASN A 23 -7.56 27.23 -6.57
C ASN A 23 -7.01 25.78 -6.56
N PHE A 24 -7.73 24.84 -5.96
CA PHE A 24 -7.27 23.48 -5.72
C PHE A 24 -6.77 22.77 -6.98
N ARG A 25 -7.37 23.06 -8.15
CA ARG A 25 -7.00 22.45 -9.45
C ARG A 25 -5.52 22.66 -9.78
N SER A 26 -5.01 23.89 -9.66
CA SER A 26 -3.60 24.19 -9.94
C SER A 26 -2.67 23.63 -8.85
N ARG A 27 -3.13 23.62 -7.59
CA ARG A 27 -2.38 22.98 -6.50
C ARG A 27 -2.24 21.47 -6.73
N PHE A 28 -3.31 20.81 -7.17
CA PHE A 28 -3.32 19.37 -7.44
C PHE A 28 -2.44 19.02 -8.62
N GLU A 29 -2.47 19.79 -9.70
CA GLU A 29 -1.57 19.61 -10.84
C GLU A 29 -0.09 19.62 -10.40
N LYS A 30 0.31 20.65 -9.64
CA LYS A 30 1.69 20.74 -9.12
C LYS A 30 2.02 19.60 -8.16
N ALA A 31 1.09 19.24 -7.28
CA ALA A 31 1.31 18.19 -6.28
C ALA A 31 1.41 16.80 -6.92
N VAL A 32 0.54 16.49 -7.89
CA VAL A 32 0.57 15.23 -8.63
C VAL A 32 1.85 15.11 -9.44
N ALA A 33 2.28 16.17 -10.12
CA ALA A 33 3.56 16.18 -10.84
C ALA A 33 4.76 16.01 -9.89
N HIS A 34 4.72 16.61 -8.69
CA HIS A 34 5.78 16.45 -7.68
C HIS A 34 5.84 15.01 -7.13
N GLU A 35 4.68 14.37 -6.99
CA GLU A 35 4.53 13.02 -6.46
C GLU A 35 4.42 11.96 -7.57
N ALA A 36 4.81 12.31 -8.79
CA ALA A 36 4.89 11.40 -9.93
C ALA A 36 5.93 10.30 -9.69
N PHE A 37 5.67 9.14 -10.29
CA PHE A 37 6.54 7.99 -10.18
C PHE A 37 7.88 8.26 -10.87
N ARG A 38 8.96 7.87 -10.18
CA ARG A 38 10.31 7.79 -10.72
C ARG A 38 10.81 6.35 -10.61
N PRO A 39 11.53 5.80 -11.59
CA PRO A 39 12.08 4.45 -11.49
C PRO A 39 13.06 4.27 -10.31
N LEU A 40 13.14 3.04 -9.80
CA LEU A 40 14.22 2.61 -8.91
C LEU A 40 15.51 2.49 -9.72
N THR A 41 16.64 2.86 -9.10
CA THR A 41 17.97 2.52 -9.63
C THR A 41 18.67 1.48 -8.77
N PRO A 42 19.58 0.66 -9.34
CA PRO A 42 20.35 -0.31 -8.55
C PRO A 42 21.27 0.32 -7.49
N GLU A 43 21.66 1.59 -7.69
CA GLU A 43 22.56 2.35 -6.82
C GLU A 43 21.88 2.83 -5.53
N GLU A 44 20.56 3.04 -5.57
CA GLU A 44 19.74 3.49 -4.44
C GLU A 44 19.66 2.42 -3.34
N GLU A 45 19.50 2.84 -2.09
CA GLU A 45 19.35 1.89 -0.98
C GLU A 45 17.93 1.32 -0.93
N GLU A 46 16.94 2.10 -1.36
CA GLU A 46 15.54 1.74 -1.28
C GLU A 46 15.20 0.49 -2.10
N ASP A 47 14.49 -0.43 -1.46
CA ASP A 47 13.97 -1.64 -2.11
C ASP A 47 12.65 -1.42 -2.85
N GLU A 48 12.01 -0.28 -2.64
CA GLU A 48 10.66 -0.01 -3.11
C GLU A 48 10.48 1.47 -3.47
N ARG A 49 9.69 1.72 -4.50
CA ARG A 49 9.34 3.08 -4.94
C ARG A 49 7.86 3.12 -5.27
N VAL A 50 7.23 4.21 -4.86
CA VAL A 50 5.80 4.47 -5.03
C VAL A 50 5.62 5.84 -5.64
N GLY A 51 4.71 5.99 -6.59
CA GLY A 51 4.42 7.29 -7.19
C GLY A 51 3.20 7.28 -8.11
N TRP A 52 2.75 8.47 -8.50
CA TRP A 52 1.64 8.64 -9.43
C TRP A 52 2.05 8.35 -10.87
N CYS A 53 1.11 7.80 -11.62
CA CYS A 53 1.18 7.56 -13.05
C CYS A 53 -0.23 7.67 -13.62
N SER A 54 -0.35 7.56 -14.94
CA SER A 54 -1.67 7.54 -15.59
C SER A 54 -2.48 6.35 -15.08
N ILE A 55 -3.77 6.57 -14.85
CA ILE A 55 -4.71 5.49 -14.49
C ILE A 55 -4.82 4.42 -15.59
N ARG A 56 -4.45 4.74 -16.84
CA ARG A 56 -4.54 3.82 -17.98
C ARG A 56 -3.22 3.10 -18.27
N ASP A 57 -2.10 3.80 -18.11
CA ASP A 57 -0.78 3.29 -18.45
C ASP A 57 0.26 3.64 -17.36
N PRO A 58 0.79 2.64 -16.62
CA PRO A 58 1.75 2.87 -15.54
C PRO A 58 3.14 3.35 -16.01
N PHE A 59 3.38 3.44 -17.32
CA PHE A 59 4.60 4.01 -17.88
C PHE A 59 4.47 5.51 -18.20
N VAL A 60 3.26 6.05 -18.24
CA VAL A 60 3.02 7.49 -18.39
C VAL A 60 3.04 8.12 -17.01
N VAL A 61 4.10 8.87 -16.70
CA VAL A 61 4.35 9.49 -15.38
C VAL A 61 4.33 11.02 -15.42
N GLU A 62 4.48 11.61 -16.60
CA GLU A 62 4.30 13.04 -16.81
C GLU A 62 2.80 13.29 -17.01
N LEU A 63 2.16 13.83 -15.97
CA LEU A 63 0.72 14.07 -15.95
C LEU A 63 0.45 15.57 -15.93
N GLY A 64 -0.21 16.06 -16.97
CA GLY A 64 -0.90 17.33 -16.95
C GLY A 64 -2.23 17.23 -16.22
N ARG A 65 -2.85 18.37 -15.91
CA ARG A 65 -4.16 18.41 -15.25
C ARG A 65 -5.22 17.58 -16.00
N GLU A 66 -5.24 17.67 -17.32
CA GLU A 66 -6.23 17.02 -18.17
C GLU A 66 -6.12 15.48 -18.15
N ASP A 67 -4.97 14.94 -17.74
CA ASP A 67 -4.73 13.49 -17.70
C ASP A 67 -5.41 12.80 -16.51
N PHE A 68 -5.60 13.54 -15.42
CA PHE A 68 -6.11 12.99 -14.16
C PHE A 68 -7.35 13.70 -13.60
N LEU A 69 -7.64 14.95 -13.97
CA LEU A 69 -8.78 15.71 -13.45
C LEU A 69 -9.86 15.88 -14.53
N TYR A 70 -10.98 15.18 -14.36
CA TYR A 70 -12.10 15.18 -15.28
C TYR A 70 -13.35 15.73 -14.59
N ALA A 71 -13.73 16.97 -14.94
CA ALA A 71 -14.77 17.72 -14.24
C ALA A 71 -14.52 17.78 -12.72
N ASP A 72 -15.30 17.03 -11.93
CA ASP A 72 -15.18 16.92 -10.48
C ASP A 72 -14.69 15.54 -10.02
N HIS A 73 -13.94 14.83 -10.87
CA HIS A 73 -13.32 13.55 -10.57
C HIS A 73 -11.80 13.59 -10.75
N VAL A 74 -11.08 12.95 -9.83
CA VAL A 74 -9.66 12.69 -9.91
C VAL A 74 -9.44 11.20 -10.18
N HIS A 75 -8.69 10.88 -11.23
CA HIS A 75 -8.37 9.53 -11.67
C HIS A 75 -6.86 9.37 -11.82
N LEU A 76 -6.25 8.55 -10.98
CA LEU A 76 -4.79 8.35 -10.96
C LEU A 76 -4.45 6.87 -10.89
N GLY A 77 -3.30 6.52 -11.46
CA GLY A 77 -2.63 5.25 -11.23
C GLY A 77 -1.58 5.43 -10.14
N LEU A 78 -1.49 4.50 -9.20
CA LEU A 78 -0.38 4.38 -8.26
C LEU A 78 0.51 3.23 -8.71
N ARG A 79 1.74 3.53 -9.09
CA ARG A 79 2.75 2.53 -9.42
C ARG A 79 3.63 2.25 -8.22
N ILE A 80 3.82 0.97 -7.93
CA ILE A 80 4.66 0.44 -6.86
C ILE A 80 5.66 -0.51 -7.49
N ASP A 81 6.93 -0.11 -7.52
CA ASP A 81 8.03 -0.93 -8.01
C ASP A 81 8.85 -1.44 -6.82
N ARG A 82 9.23 -2.73 -6.82
CA ARG A 82 9.99 -3.35 -5.72
C ARG A 82 11.10 -4.27 -6.22
N TRP A 83 12.30 -4.13 -5.67
CA TRP A 83 13.36 -5.11 -5.82
C TRP A 83 12.98 -6.43 -5.12
N ARG A 84 12.88 -7.50 -5.89
CA ARG A 84 12.57 -8.86 -5.39
C ARG A 84 13.78 -9.76 -5.54
N VAL A 85 14.81 -9.53 -4.74
CA VAL A 85 16.00 -10.40 -4.72
C VAL A 85 15.70 -11.65 -3.88
N PRO A 86 15.67 -12.86 -4.46
CA PRO A 86 15.40 -14.08 -3.68
C PRO A 86 16.51 -14.31 -2.65
N ARG A 87 16.11 -14.65 -1.41
CA ARG A 87 17.06 -14.83 -0.29
C ARG A 87 18.15 -15.87 -0.58
N ASN A 88 17.79 -16.97 -1.24
CA ASN A 88 18.73 -18.04 -1.56
C ASN A 88 19.77 -17.58 -2.59
N LEU A 89 19.34 -16.79 -3.58
CA LEU A 89 20.23 -16.19 -4.58
C LEU A 89 21.21 -15.21 -3.90
N PHE A 90 20.69 -14.32 -3.07
CA PHE A 90 21.54 -13.39 -2.31
C PHE A 90 22.61 -14.11 -1.49
N LYS A 91 22.22 -15.15 -0.73
CA LYS A 91 23.17 -15.93 0.08
C LYS A 91 24.26 -16.60 -0.76
N ALA A 92 23.90 -17.17 -1.91
CA ALA A 92 24.86 -17.83 -2.78
C ALA A 92 25.89 -16.82 -3.31
N HIS A 93 25.44 -15.69 -3.84
CA HIS A 93 26.33 -14.64 -4.34
C HIS A 93 27.16 -13.98 -3.22
N TYR A 94 26.58 -13.81 -2.03
CA TYR A 94 27.30 -13.30 -0.88
C TYR A 94 28.44 -14.25 -0.47
N ALA A 95 28.19 -15.56 -0.40
CA ALA A 95 29.21 -16.54 -0.04
C ALA A 95 30.37 -16.60 -1.06
N ILE A 96 30.07 -16.43 -2.35
CA ILE A 96 31.09 -16.35 -3.40
C ILE A 96 31.95 -15.09 -3.20
N ALA A 97 31.31 -13.92 -3.09
CA ALA A 97 32.00 -12.65 -2.94
C ALA A 97 32.78 -12.55 -1.62
N GLU A 98 32.28 -13.18 -0.55
CA GLU A 98 32.96 -13.24 0.75
C GLU A 98 34.26 -14.05 0.67
N ARG A 99 34.25 -15.20 -0.01
CA ARG A 99 35.47 -16.00 -0.25
C ARG A 99 36.48 -15.24 -1.10
N GLU A 100 36.03 -14.66 -2.22
CA GLU A 100 36.90 -13.87 -3.10
C GLU A 100 37.57 -12.70 -2.35
N PHE A 101 36.82 -12.00 -1.49
CA PHE A 101 37.35 -10.88 -0.71
C PHE A 101 38.35 -11.35 0.38
N MET A 102 38.07 -12.47 1.05
CA MET A 102 38.99 -13.07 2.03
C MET A 102 40.30 -13.50 1.38
N ASP A 103 40.23 -14.14 0.21
CA ASP A 103 41.41 -14.61 -0.54
C ASP A 103 42.27 -13.43 -1.00
N GLN A 104 41.64 -12.34 -1.49
CA GLN A 104 42.35 -11.12 -1.91
C GLN A 104 43.06 -10.39 -0.75
N GLN A 105 42.47 -10.41 0.44
CA GLN A 105 43.03 -9.75 1.63
C GLN A 105 43.94 -10.68 2.46
N GLY A 106 44.03 -11.96 2.11
CA GLY A 106 44.77 -12.96 2.88
C GLY A 106 44.24 -13.16 4.31
N THR A 107 42.95 -12.89 4.56
CA THR A 107 42.34 -12.99 5.89
C THR A 107 41.36 -14.14 5.98
N SER A 108 41.23 -14.75 7.16
CA SER A 108 40.24 -15.80 7.42
C SER A 108 38.87 -15.26 7.84
N ARG A 109 38.77 -13.96 8.19
CA ARG A 109 37.54 -13.34 8.69
C ARG A 109 37.43 -11.88 8.25
N LEU A 110 36.20 -11.47 7.94
CA LEU A 110 35.85 -10.07 7.67
C LEU A 110 35.41 -9.33 8.94
N SER A 111 35.77 -8.06 9.03
CA SER A 111 35.25 -7.12 10.03
C SER A 111 33.75 -6.87 9.84
N ARG A 112 33.09 -6.25 10.82
CA ARG A 112 31.66 -5.92 10.72
C ARG A 112 31.37 -4.96 9.55
N SER A 113 32.17 -3.89 9.42
CA SER A 113 32.02 -2.91 8.34
C SER A 113 32.25 -3.55 6.97
N GLN A 114 33.27 -4.40 6.80
CA GLN A 114 33.51 -5.12 5.55
C GLN A 114 32.33 -6.01 5.15
N LYS A 115 31.67 -6.67 6.11
CA LYS A 115 30.46 -7.47 5.84
C LYS A 115 29.29 -6.60 5.41
N GLU A 116 29.11 -5.42 6.00
CA GLU A 116 28.06 -4.49 5.63
C GLU A 116 28.29 -3.97 4.20
N ASP A 117 29.52 -3.56 3.87
CA ASP A 117 29.90 -3.13 2.52
C ASP A 117 29.72 -4.24 1.49
N LEU A 118 30.11 -5.47 1.83
CA LEU A 118 29.95 -6.62 0.95
C LEU A 118 28.47 -6.94 0.67
N LYS A 119 27.59 -6.79 1.68
CA LYS A 119 26.15 -6.94 1.48
C LYS A 119 25.62 -5.91 0.48
N VAL A 120 26.00 -4.63 0.65
CA VAL A 120 25.59 -3.55 -0.26
C VAL A 120 26.10 -3.82 -1.69
N PHE A 121 27.36 -4.23 -1.82
CA PHE A 121 27.95 -4.59 -3.11
C PHE A 121 27.18 -5.72 -3.81
N VAL A 122 26.91 -6.82 -3.09
CA VAL A 122 26.19 -7.98 -3.63
C VAL A 122 24.75 -7.61 -3.99
N MET A 123 24.05 -6.85 -3.15
CA MET A 123 22.70 -6.36 -3.45
C MET A 123 22.68 -5.51 -4.71
N ARG A 124 23.58 -4.52 -4.81
CA ARG A 124 23.71 -3.66 -6.00
C ARG A 124 23.97 -4.48 -7.26
N ARG A 125 24.89 -5.45 -7.18
CA ARG A 125 25.22 -6.35 -8.31
C ARG A 125 23.99 -7.14 -8.76
N LEU A 126 23.22 -7.69 -7.82
CA LEU A 126 22.00 -8.45 -8.14
C LEU A 126 20.89 -7.56 -8.69
N ARG A 127 20.73 -6.34 -8.17
CA ARG A 127 19.76 -5.35 -8.68
C ARG A 127 20.06 -4.95 -10.14
N LYS A 128 21.33 -4.86 -10.53
CA LYS A 128 21.74 -4.61 -11.94
C LYS A 128 21.37 -5.73 -12.92
N GLN A 129 21.10 -6.92 -12.40
CA GLN A 129 20.81 -8.11 -13.20
C GLN A 129 19.31 -8.45 -13.24
N THR A 130 18.47 -7.63 -12.60
CA THR A 130 17.03 -7.89 -12.47
C THR A 130 16.23 -6.63 -12.76
N ILE A 131 14.91 -6.79 -12.95
CA ILE A 131 13.97 -5.69 -13.13
C ILE A 131 13.06 -5.69 -11.89
N PRO A 132 12.75 -4.51 -11.29
CA PRO A 132 11.81 -4.44 -10.17
C PRO A 132 10.46 -5.03 -10.55
N SER A 133 9.81 -5.71 -9.60
CA SER A 133 8.42 -6.12 -9.77
C SER A 133 7.53 -4.88 -9.72
N MET A 134 6.74 -4.65 -10.77
CA MET A 134 5.78 -3.55 -10.84
C MET A 134 4.40 -4.00 -10.36
N ARG A 135 3.70 -3.11 -9.65
CA ARG A 135 2.25 -3.18 -9.41
C ARG A 135 1.62 -1.83 -9.76
N HIS A 136 0.52 -1.87 -10.50
CA HIS A 136 -0.29 -0.71 -10.83
C HIS A 136 -1.64 -0.79 -10.12
N VAL A 137 -2.04 0.30 -9.46
CA VAL A 137 -3.26 0.36 -8.63
C VAL A 137 -4.05 1.60 -9.02
N GLU A 138 -5.28 1.40 -9.47
CA GLU A 138 -6.12 2.49 -9.96
C GLU A 138 -6.85 3.17 -8.78
N LEU A 139 -6.91 4.50 -8.82
CA LEU A 139 -7.61 5.34 -7.86
C LEU A 139 -8.62 6.23 -8.59
N SER A 140 -9.85 6.24 -8.10
CA SER A 140 -10.90 7.16 -8.54
C SER A 140 -11.45 7.91 -7.34
N TRP A 141 -11.46 9.24 -7.42
CA TRP A 141 -11.98 10.11 -6.38
C TRP A 141 -13.03 11.05 -6.97
N GLU A 142 -14.25 10.99 -6.44
CA GLU A 142 -15.32 11.93 -6.70
C GLU A 142 -15.24 13.08 -5.69
N LEU A 143 -14.97 14.30 -6.16
CA LEU A 143 -14.68 15.45 -5.29
C LEU A 143 -15.90 15.90 -4.48
N GLN A 144 -17.09 15.89 -5.08
CA GLN A 144 -18.31 16.39 -4.44
C GLN A 144 -18.74 15.49 -3.27
N SER A 145 -18.74 14.17 -3.47
CA SER A 145 -19.10 13.23 -2.41
C SER A 145 -17.92 12.93 -1.47
N GLY A 146 -16.69 13.22 -1.90
CA GLY A 146 -15.47 12.82 -1.20
C GLY A 146 -15.20 11.31 -1.27
N LEU A 147 -15.93 10.55 -2.09
CA LEU A 147 -15.77 9.11 -2.22
C LEU A 147 -14.51 8.79 -3.03
N VAL A 148 -13.61 8.03 -2.41
CA VAL A 148 -12.41 7.48 -3.05
C VAL A 148 -12.55 5.97 -3.17
N ARG A 149 -12.25 5.46 -4.37
CA ARG A 149 -12.21 4.03 -4.68
C ARG A 149 -10.78 3.69 -5.07
N ILE A 150 -10.20 2.71 -4.39
CA ILE A 150 -8.86 2.20 -4.70
C ILE A 150 -9.01 0.76 -5.17
N GLY A 151 -8.52 0.43 -6.36
CA GLY A 151 -8.65 -0.86 -7.04
C GLY A 151 -7.79 -1.99 -6.42
N SER A 152 -7.82 -2.11 -5.09
CA SER A 152 -7.10 -3.13 -4.33
C SER A 152 -7.82 -3.40 -3.00
N THR A 153 -7.75 -4.63 -2.52
CA THR A 153 -8.18 -5.03 -1.16
C THR A 153 -6.99 -5.40 -0.26
N SER A 154 -5.77 -5.33 -0.79
CA SER A 154 -4.54 -5.70 -0.09
C SER A 154 -4.11 -4.60 0.88
N LYS A 155 -4.17 -4.84 2.20
CA LYS A 155 -3.80 -3.86 3.24
C LYS A 155 -2.45 -3.15 3.01
N PRO A 156 -1.34 -3.84 2.64
CA PRO A 156 -0.09 -3.14 2.34
C PRO A 156 -0.18 -2.16 1.16
N VAL A 157 -0.93 -2.53 0.12
CA VAL A 157 -1.13 -1.67 -1.06
C VAL A 157 -1.97 -0.46 -0.70
N LEU A 158 -3.04 -0.68 0.08
CA LEU A 158 -3.88 0.40 0.59
C LEU A 158 -3.07 1.37 1.44
N ALA A 159 -2.20 0.89 2.32
CA ALA A 159 -1.33 1.74 3.12
C ALA A 159 -0.46 2.67 2.26
N HIS A 160 0.16 2.15 1.18
CA HIS A 160 0.90 3.01 0.23
C HIS A 160 0.00 4.06 -0.42
N ALA A 161 -1.19 3.66 -0.86
CA ALA A 161 -2.13 4.59 -1.49
C ALA A 161 -2.61 5.68 -0.53
N LEU A 162 -2.88 5.35 0.73
CA LEU A 162 -3.28 6.31 1.77
C LEU A 162 -2.17 7.34 2.03
N VAL A 163 -0.94 6.87 2.27
CA VAL A 163 0.22 7.73 2.51
C VAL A 163 0.48 8.64 1.31
N HIS A 164 0.45 8.09 0.10
CA HIS A 164 0.72 8.87 -1.11
C HIS A 164 -0.38 9.88 -1.40
N PHE A 165 -1.64 9.51 -1.15
CA PHE A 165 -2.79 10.41 -1.24
C PHE A 165 -2.66 11.59 -0.27
N GLU A 166 -2.39 11.32 1.01
CA GLU A 166 -2.24 12.35 2.04
C GLU A 166 -1.05 13.27 1.73
N LYS A 167 0.09 12.69 1.32
CA LYS A 167 1.28 13.44 0.92
C LYS A 167 0.99 14.41 -0.23
N THR A 168 0.18 13.98 -1.20
CA THR A 168 -0.14 14.75 -2.41
C THR A 168 -1.21 15.80 -2.15
N PHE A 169 -2.34 15.40 -1.59
CA PHE A 169 -3.54 16.23 -1.52
C PHE A 169 -3.69 16.94 -0.17
N LYS A 170 -2.89 16.57 0.84
CA LYS A 170 -2.99 17.07 2.23
C LYS A 170 -4.37 16.83 2.82
N LEU A 171 -4.92 15.66 2.52
CA LEU A 171 -6.25 15.21 2.93
C LEU A 171 -6.16 13.78 3.43
N GLU A 172 -6.88 13.48 4.50
CA GLU A 172 -6.93 12.14 5.08
C GLU A 172 -8.06 11.32 4.48
N LEU A 173 -7.84 10.01 4.36
CA LEU A 173 -8.84 9.05 3.91
C LEU A 173 -9.29 8.15 5.06
N ALA A 174 -10.60 8.09 5.27
CA ALA A 174 -11.24 7.16 6.18
C ALA A 174 -11.81 5.96 5.40
N GLU A 175 -11.42 4.74 5.77
CA GLU A 175 -11.99 3.54 5.16
C GLU A 175 -13.50 3.49 5.42
N HIS A 176 -14.28 3.19 4.39
CA HIS A 176 -15.72 3.08 4.52
C HIS A 176 -16.08 1.84 5.34
N GLY A 177 -16.77 2.09 6.45
CA GLY A 177 -17.44 1.07 7.25
C GLY A 177 -18.84 1.52 7.66
N VAL A 178 -19.55 0.66 8.39
CA VAL A 178 -20.93 0.91 8.82
C VAL A 178 -21.04 2.22 9.61
N LEU A 179 -20.15 2.44 10.57
CA LEU A 179 -20.16 3.64 11.42
C LEU A 179 -20.03 4.93 10.59
N LEU A 180 -19.01 5.00 9.73
CA LEU A 180 -18.79 6.15 8.86
C LEU A 180 -19.95 6.36 7.88
N GLY A 181 -20.53 5.26 7.37
CA GLY A 181 -21.73 5.33 6.54
C GLY A 181 -22.91 5.98 7.27
N MET A 182 -23.15 5.60 8.51
CA MET A 182 -24.24 6.16 9.34
C MET A 182 -23.98 7.62 9.72
N GLU A 183 -22.75 7.97 10.12
CA GLU A 183 -22.37 9.35 10.41
C GLU A 183 -22.66 10.26 9.22
N ARG A 184 -22.26 9.84 8.02
CA ARG A 184 -22.50 10.59 6.77
C ARG A 184 -23.97 10.65 6.35
N MET A 185 -24.82 9.74 6.83
CA MET A 185 -26.26 9.82 6.65
C MET A 185 -26.95 10.73 7.67
N GLY A 186 -26.20 11.40 8.56
CA GLY A 186 -26.73 12.34 9.54
C GLY A 186 -27.35 11.65 10.77
N PHE A 187 -26.91 10.43 11.10
CA PHE A 187 -27.33 9.79 12.35
C PHE A 187 -26.74 10.54 13.55
N ASP A 188 -27.57 10.76 14.58
CA ASP A 188 -27.14 11.43 15.80
C ASP A 188 -26.09 10.62 16.59
N GLU A 189 -25.33 11.33 17.44
CA GLU A 189 -24.27 10.74 18.25
C GLU A 189 -24.80 9.62 19.18
N ALA A 190 -26.05 9.72 19.63
CA ALA A 190 -26.70 8.70 20.45
C ALA A 190 -26.85 7.37 19.70
N ARG A 191 -27.28 7.40 18.43
CA ARG A 191 -27.41 6.20 17.57
C ARG A 191 -26.04 5.66 17.18
N LEU A 192 -25.07 6.52 16.89
CA LEU A 192 -23.69 6.11 16.61
C LEU A 192 -23.06 5.42 17.82
N GLY A 193 -23.28 5.96 19.02
CA GLY A 193 -22.82 5.36 20.28
C GLY A 193 -23.40 3.97 20.53
N LYS A 194 -24.68 3.76 20.21
CA LYS A 194 -25.31 2.42 20.29
C LYS A 194 -24.65 1.42 19.34
N LEU A 195 -24.24 1.84 18.14
CA LEU A 195 -23.56 0.97 17.18
C LEU A 195 -22.18 0.53 17.70
N VAL A 196 -21.42 1.46 18.27
CA VAL A 196 -20.09 1.16 18.84
C VAL A 196 -20.20 0.21 20.04
N ALA A 197 -21.29 0.29 20.80
CA ALA A 197 -21.55 -0.59 21.94
C ALA A 197 -22.03 -2.00 21.56
N LEU A 198 -22.27 -2.29 20.27
CA LEU A 198 -22.68 -3.62 19.84
C LEU A 198 -21.56 -4.65 20.06
N SER A 199 -21.93 -5.80 20.62
CA SER A 199 -21.05 -6.96 20.65
C SER A 199 -21.07 -7.68 19.30
N PRO A 200 -19.95 -8.30 18.87
CA PRO A 200 -19.93 -9.12 17.67
C PRO A 200 -20.95 -10.26 17.79
N ALA A 201 -21.80 -10.41 16.77
CA ALA A 201 -22.67 -11.57 16.67
C ALA A 201 -21.81 -12.85 16.56
N ARG A 202 -22.04 -13.81 17.45
CA ARG A 202 -21.42 -15.14 17.37
C ARG A 202 -22.17 -15.94 16.31
N LEU A 203 -21.47 -16.38 15.27
CA LEU A 203 -22.05 -17.16 14.17
C LEU A 203 -21.93 -18.67 14.36
N HIS A 204 -21.37 -19.13 15.48
CA HIS A 204 -21.40 -20.54 15.90
C HIS A 204 -22.40 -20.71 17.04
N ALA A 205 -23.07 -21.87 17.07
CA ALA A 205 -23.93 -22.27 18.17
C ALA A 205 -23.12 -22.33 19.47
N GLU A 206 -23.74 -21.98 20.59
CA GLU A 206 -23.13 -22.19 21.90
C GLU A 206 -22.83 -23.69 22.05
N ASP A 207 -21.59 -24.06 22.35
CA ASP A 207 -21.31 -25.40 22.86
C ASP A 207 -22.11 -25.53 24.15
N GLU A 208 -23.22 -26.29 24.11
CA GLU A 208 -23.80 -26.85 25.32
C GLU A 208 -22.64 -27.48 26.09
N PRO A 209 -22.45 -27.15 27.39
CA PRO A 209 -21.36 -27.73 28.15
C PRO A 209 -21.54 -29.25 28.10
N ALA A 210 -20.59 -29.94 27.46
CA ALA A 210 -20.59 -31.38 27.36
C ALA A 210 -20.85 -31.94 28.75
N THR A 211 -22.01 -32.59 28.92
CA THR A 211 -22.39 -33.27 30.16
C THR A 211 -21.37 -34.39 30.36
N ARG A 212 -20.28 -34.09 31.08
CA ARG A 212 -19.36 -35.10 31.56
C ARG A 212 -20.18 -36.00 32.47
N GLY A 213 -20.50 -37.19 31.96
CA GLY A 213 -21.26 -38.21 32.66
C GLY A 213 -20.78 -38.35 34.10
N ALA A 214 -21.68 -38.10 35.03
CA ALA A 214 -21.50 -38.48 36.41
C ALA A 214 -21.27 -40.00 36.45
N LYS A 215 -20.03 -40.42 36.72
CA LYS A 215 -19.79 -41.79 37.20
C LYS A 215 -20.53 -41.92 38.52
N LYS A 216 -21.64 -42.66 38.50
CA LYS A 216 -22.25 -43.23 39.70
C LYS A 216 -21.16 -43.97 40.47
N ALA A 217 -20.87 -43.50 41.67
CA ALA A 217 -20.31 -44.32 42.73
C ALA A 217 -21.49 -44.99 43.41
N GLU A 218 -21.56 -46.32 43.37
CA GLU A 218 -22.40 -47.12 44.28
C GLU A 218 -22.03 -48.60 44.12
N GLY A 219 -21.69 -49.23 45.26
CA GLY A 219 -21.80 -50.67 45.52
C GLY A 219 -20.59 -51.52 45.17
#